data_AF-A0A1H7Z9Y0-F1
#
_entry.id   AF-A0A1H7Z9Y0-F1
#
_cell.length_a   1.000
_cell.length_b   1.000
_cell.length_c   1.000
_cell.angle_alpha   90.00
_cell.angle_beta   90.00
_cell.angle_gamma   90.00
#
_symmetry.space_group_name_H-M   'P 1'
#
loop_
_entity.id
_entity.type
_entity.pdbx_description
1 polymer ?
#
loop_
_entity_poly.entity_id
_entity_poly.type
_entity_poly.pdbx_seq_one_letter_code
_entity_poly.pdbx_strand_id
1 'polypeptide(L)'
;MSTTNQSKLNQLFSKVPQVTIFFWIIKVLCTTVGETFSDFLSINVGLGLPLTTLLMGIAFVVVLFIQFRSTKYIPLVYWLTVVLISVFGTLLTDNLTDGFGVPLEQSTIAFSILLAATFLLWFASEKTLSIHSIYTAKREAFYWLTILFTFALGTAVGDLYSEQLGVGYLGTGIIVIVIIACVFLAWKLKLNEILAFWIVYILTRPLGASLGDYLSQSKTNGGLALGATITSVIFLIAILAIIVFLAVSKLDLISKEKATPTIEPKDNTKRVWTQTISVIIVFLVVGIGGYIWWNQNIVPEVDSSQTTLSGQLNDFITIEKGILDNINGNNVSTAKSKADDLEHDWDQNEPKLRKIDRKTWTDIDGTIDEVLAAVRTKSPDVNKCKSVIQNSLDVLNTSNQ
;
A
#
# COMPACT_ATOMS: atom_id res chain seq x y z
N MET A 1 44.79 1.40 -17.73
CA MET A 1 44.36 0.04 -17.31
C MET A 1 43.63 0.00 -15.96
N SER A 2 43.30 1.15 -15.33
CA SER A 2 42.88 1.21 -13.92
C SER A 2 41.38 1.43 -13.64
N THR A 3 40.64 2.14 -14.48
CA THR A 3 39.22 2.48 -14.23
C THR A 3 38.24 1.37 -14.61
N THR A 4 38.50 0.63 -15.68
CA THR A 4 37.65 -0.47 -16.16
C THR A 4 37.59 -1.64 -15.17
N ASN A 5 38.72 -2.00 -14.57
CA ASN A 5 38.79 -3.06 -13.56
C ASN A 5 38.10 -2.66 -12.25
N GLN A 6 38.19 -1.38 -11.85
CA GLN A 6 37.47 -0.87 -10.68
C GLN A 6 35.95 -0.88 -10.88
N SER A 7 35.46 -0.52 -12.06
CA SER A 7 34.02 -0.60 -12.38
C SER A 7 33.50 -2.04 -12.38
N LYS A 8 34.28 -2.99 -12.93
CA LYS A 8 33.96 -4.43 -12.93
C LYS A 8 33.97 -5.02 -11.51
N LEU A 9 34.94 -4.64 -10.68
CA LEU A 9 35.01 -5.05 -9.28
C LEU A 9 33.82 -4.49 -8.50
N ASN A 10 33.54 -3.19 -8.59
CA ASN A 10 32.41 -2.55 -7.91
C ASN A 10 31.05 -3.14 -8.33
N GLN A 11 30.88 -3.53 -9.61
CA GLN A 11 29.69 -4.22 -10.10
C GLN A 11 29.58 -5.69 -9.67
N LEU A 12 30.67 -6.34 -9.24
CA LEU A 12 30.62 -7.68 -8.63
C LEU A 12 30.24 -7.65 -7.14
N PHE A 13 30.36 -6.47 -6.50
CA PHE A 13 30.00 -6.24 -5.09
C PHE A 13 28.62 -5.60 -4.90
N SER A 14 27.90 -5.24 -5.97
CA SER A 14 26.52 -4.74 -5.85
C SER A 14 25.63 -5.81 -5.24
N LYS A 15 24.93 -5.46 -4.16
CA LYS A 15 23.98 -6.35 -3.45
C LYS A 15 22.56 -6.29 -4.02
N VAL A 16 22.34 -5.57 -5.12
CA VAL A 16 21.02 -5.33 -5.73
C VAL A 16 20.96 -5.98 -7.12
N PRO A 17 19.83 -6.63 -7.49
CA PRO A 17 19.66 -7.22 -8.81
C PRO A 17 19.74 -6.19 -9.94
N GLN A 18 20.07 -6.67 -11.14
CA GLN A 18 19.96 -5.86 -12.34
C GLN A 18 18.49 -5.57 -12.69
N VAL A 19 18.22 -4.34 -13.13
CA VAL A 19 16.89 -3.89 -13.57
C VAL A 19 16.56 -4.50 -14.93
N THR A 20 16.10 -5.76 -14.92
CA THR A 20 15.57 -6.48 -16.09
C THR A 20 14.04 -6.51 -16.07
N ILE A 21 13.41 -7.09 -17.09
CA ILE A 21 11.95 -7.29 -17.04
C ILE A 21 11.52 -8.19 -15.88
N PHE A 22 12.34 -9.19 -15.51
CA PHE A 22 12.08 -10.06 -14.37
C PHE A 22 12.12 -9.29 -13.04
N PHE A 23 12.99 -8.29 -12.92
CA PHE A 23 13.02 -7.43 -11.74
C PHE A 23 11.68 -6.73 -11.55
N TRP A 24 11.12 -6.14 -12.61
CA TRP A 24 9.83 -5.45 -12.53
C TRP A 24 8.68 -6.42 -12.25
N ILE A 25 8.68 -7.60 -12.89
CA ILE A 25 7.66 -8.63 -12.64
C ILE A 25 7.68 -9.06 -11.17
N ILE A 26 8.84 -9.47 -10.64
CA ILE A 26 8.91 -9.92 -9.24
C ILE A 26 8.56 -8.77 -8.31
N LYS A 27 9.00 -7.55 -8.58
CA LYS A 27 8.67 -6.38 -7.76
C LYS A 27 7.15 -6.16 -7.67
N VAL A 28 6.43 -6.21 -8.80
CA VAL A 28 4.97 -6.06 -8.81
C VAL A 28 4.29 -7.22 -8.09
N LEU A 29 4.79 -8.44 -8.24
CA LEU A 29 4.25 -9.58 -7.48
C LEU A 29 4.49 -9.41 -5.98
N CYS A 30 5.69 -8.96 -5.56
CA CYS A 30 6.00 -8.69 -4.16
C CYS A 30 5.14 -7.56 -3.57
N THR A 31 4.88 -6.49 -4.33
CA THR A 31 4.00 -5.41 -3.86
C THR A 31 2.56 -5.90 -3.70
N THR A 32 2.07 -6.72 -4.64
CA THR A 32 0.74 -7.33 -4.54
C THR A 32 0.62 -8.26 -3.32
N VAL A 33 1.60 -9.13 -3.10
CA VAL A 33 1.64 -10.01 -1.92
C VAL A 33 1.74 -9.21 -0.63
N GLY A 34 2.46 -8.10 -0.63
CA GLY A 34 2.58 -7.25 0.54
C GLY A 34 1.22 -6.87 1.12
N GLU A 35 0.31 -6.45 0.24
CA GLU A 35 -1.06 -6.07 0.56
C GLU A 35 -1.88 -7.27 1.03
N THR A 36 -2.02 -8.27 0.18
CA THR A 36 -2.94 -9.37 0.46
C THR A 36 -2.45 -10.24 1.62
N PHE A 37 -1.14 -10.29 1.88
CA PHE A 37 -0.59 -11.07 2.97
C PHE A 37 -0.65 -10.33 4.32
N SER A 38 -0.55 -9.00 4.34
CA SER A 38 -0.83 -8.24 5.58
C SER A 38 -2.28 -8.45 6.01
N ASP A 39 -3.23 -8.32 5.09
CA ASP A 39 -4.67 -8.50 5.36
C ASP A 39 -4.99 -9.92 5.79
N PHE A 40 -4.39 -10.89 5.12
CA PHE A 40 -4.55 -12.29 5.48
C PHE A 40 -4.14 -12.53 6.93
N LEU A 41 -2.99 -12.00 7.36
CA LEU A 41 -2.51 -12.18 8.72
C LEU A 41 -3.33 -11.39 9.76
N SER A 42 -3.69 -10.14 9.45
CA SER A 42 -4.41 -9.27 10.38
C SER A 42 -5.87 -9.71 10.54
N ILE A 43 -6.58 -9.93 9.43
CA ILE A 43 -8.02 -10.19 9.39
C ILE A 43 -8.32 -11.69 9.37
N ASN A 44 -7.82 -12.44 8.37
CA ASN A 44 -8.24 -13.84 8.19
C ASN A 44 -7.68 -14.79 9.25
N VAL A 45 -6.42 -14.60 9.65
CA VAL A 45 -5.82 -15.34 10.77
C VAL A 45 -6.29 -14.78 12.12
N GLY A 46 -6.76 -13.53 12.14
CA GLY A 46 -7.28 -12.86 13.34
C GLY A 46 -6.19 -12.45 14.33
N LEU A 47 -4.98 -12.16 13.85
CA LEU A 47 -3.90 -11.64 14.71
C LEU A 47 -4.13 -10.18 15.09
N GLY A 48 -4.91 -9.44 14.28
CA GLY A 48 -5.08 -8.00 14.41
C GLY A 48 -3.87 -7.21 13.89
N LEU A 49 -4.08 -5.91 13.63
CA LEU A 49 -3.06 -5.03 13.06
C LEU A 49 -1.80 -4.89 13.95
N PRO A 50 -1.89 -4.64 15.27
CA PRO A 50 -0.69 -4.38 16.07
C PRO A 50 0.23 -5.61 16.21
N LEU A 51 -0.36 -6.79 16.44
CA LEU A 51 0.42 -8.02 16.61
C LEU A 51 1.05 -8.47 15.28
N THR A 52 0.31 -8.37 14.17
CA THR A 52 0.85 -8.67 12.84
C THR A 52 2.03 -7.78 12.52
N THR A 53 1.93 -6.48 12.82
CA THR A 53 2.99 -5.49 12.62
C THR A 53 4.24 -5.81 13.43
N LEU A 54 4.06 -6.19 14.70
CA LEU A 54 5.17 -6.58 15.56
C LEU A 54 5.89 -7.83 15.02
N LEU A 55 5.14 -8.89 14.67
CA LEU A 55 5.71 -10.14 14.18
C LEU A 55 6.43 -9.96 12.84
N MET A 56 5.78 -9.27 11.90
CA MET A 56 6.37 -8.98 10.58
C MET A 56 7.52 -7.99 10.67
N GLY A 57 7.47 -7.04 11.59
CA GLY A 57 8.58 -6.13 11.90
C GLY A 57 9.81 -6.88 12.41
N ILE A 58 9.64 -7.82 13.35
CA ILE A 58 10.74 -8.67 13.84
C ILE A 58 11.32 -9.51 12.69
N ALA A 59 10.47 -10.18 11.91
CA ALA A 59 10.92 -10.97 10.77
C ALA A 59 11.69 -10.12 9.74
N PHE A 60 11.17 -8.93 9.41
CA PHE A 60 11.82 -7.97 8.53
C PHE A 60 13.19 -7.57 9.05
N VAL A 61 13.31 -7.17 10.32
CA VAL A 61 14.59 -6.76 10.92
C VAL A 61 15.62 -7.91 10.91
N VAL A 62 15.20 -9.14 11.19
CA VAL A 62 16.09 -10.31 11.15
C VAL A 62 16.63 -10.55 9.73
N VAL A 63 15.76 -10.55 8.72
CA VAL A 63 16.19 -10.79 7.33
C VAL A 63 17.00 -9.61 6.79
N LEU A 64 16.62 -8.38 7.13
CA LEU A 64 17.38 -7.18 6.79
C LEU A 64 18.79 -7.25 7.39
N PHE A 65 18.94 -7.70 8.64
CA PHE A 65 20.25 -7.89 9.25
C PHE A 65 21.11 -8.92 8.50
N ILE A 66 20.51 -10.02 8.02
CA ILE A 66 21.18 -11.02 7.17
C ILE A 66 21.60 -10.39 5.83
N GLN A 67 20.76 -9.55 5.24
CA GLN A 67 21.06 -8.80 4.01
C GLN A 67 22.26 -7.86 4.20
N PHE A 68 22.32 -7.11 5.30
CA PHE A 68 23.46 -6.25 5.63
C PHE A 68 24.76 -7.06 5.83
N ARG A 69 24.68 -8.23 6.47
CA ARG A 69 25.84 -9.13 6.66
C ARG A 69 26.31 -9.81 5.39
N SER A 70 25.43 -9.99 4.41
CA SER A 70 25.78 -10.66 3.16
C SER A 70 26.76 -9.82 2.36
N THR A 71 27.88 -10.39 1.93
CA THR A 71 28.94 -9.68 1.19
C THR A 71 28.75 -9.69 -0.33
N LYS A 72 27.75 -10.45 -0.81
CA LYS A 72 27.40 -10.61 -2.22
C LYS A 72 25.89 -10.62 -2.38
N TYR A 73 25.42 -10.35 -3.60
CA TYR A 73 24.02 -10.51 -3.95
C TYR A 73 23.58 -11.98 -3.79
N ILE A 74 22.61 -12.21 -2.91
CA ILE A 74 21.93 -13.50 -2.74
C ILE A 74 20.46 -13.26 -3.11
N PRO A 75 19.98 -13.78 -4.26
CA PRO A 75 18.64 -13.50 -4.76
C PRO A 75 17.54 -13.77 -3.72
N LEU A 76 17.64 -14.91 -3.01
CA LEU A 76 16.66 -15.30 -2.00
C LEU A 76 16.57 -14.30 -0.85
N VAL A 77 17.71 -13.87 -0.29
CA VAL A 77 17.75 -12.94 0.86
C VAL A 77 17.24 -11.56 0.43
N TYR A 78 17.63 -11.09 -0.75
CA TYR A 78 17.20 -9.81 -1.27
C TYR A 78 15.69 -9.78 -1.49
N TRP A 79 15.14 -10.76 -2.23
CA TRP A 79 13.70 -10.79 -2.52
C TRP A 79 12.86 -11.10 -1.29
N LEU A 80 13.36 -11.89 -0.34
CA LEU A 80 12.70 -12.08 0.94
C LEU A 80 12.65 -10.76 1.74
N THR A 81 13.74 -9.99 1.74
CA THR A 81 13.74 -8.63 2.32
C THR A 81 12.69 -7.75 1.63
N VAL A 82 12.57 -7.82 0.30
CA VAL A 82 11.57 -7.05 -0.47
C VAL A 82 10.13 -7.47 -0.17
N VAL A 83 9.86 -8.76 0.04
CA VAL A 83 8.53 -9.23 0.46
C VAL A 83 8.22 -8.74 1.88
N LEU A 84 9.13 -8.93 2.82
CA LEU A 84 8.91 -8.55 4.23
C LEU A 84 8.77 -7.04 4.41
N ILE A 85 9.59 -6.24 3.73
CA ILE A 85 9.46 -4.77 3.78
C ILE A 85 8.17 -4.31 3.10
N SER A 86 7.65 -5.07 2.13
CA SER A 86 6.37 -4.78 1.51
C SER A 86 5.23 -4.96 2.51
N VAL A 87 5.15 -6.12 3.16
CA VAL A 87 4.14 -6.43 4.18
C VAL A 87 4.23 -5.44 5.35
N PHE A 88 5.44 -5.19 5.84
CA PHE A 88 5.65 -4.26 6.95
C PHE A 88 5.31 -2.80 6.57
N GLY A 89 5.59 -2.39 5.33
CA GLY A 89 5.26 -1.07 4.83
C GLY A 89 3.75 -0.83 4.71
N THR A 90 2.99 -1.85 4.28
CA THR A 90 1.51 -1.83 4.31
C THR A 90 1.03 -1.62 5.74
N LEU A 91 1.40 -2.55 6.63
CA LEU A 91 0.99 -2.52 8.04
C LEU A 91 1.32 -1.21 8.74
N LEU A 92 2.43 -0.54 8.40
CA LEU A 92 2.76 0.75 8.97
C LEU A 92 1.73 1.83 8.61
N THR A 93 1.20 1.79 7.39
CA THR A 93 0.15 2.68 6.92
C THR A 93 -1.17 2.35 7.59
N ASP A 94 -1.60 1.09 7.55
CA ASP A 94 -2.87 0.61 8.10
C ASP A 94 -2.95 0.85 9.62
N ASN A 95 -1.84 0.68 10.35
CA ASN A 95 -1.84 1.01 11.78
C ASN A 95 -2.04 2.50 12.02
N LEU A 96 -1.51 3.37 11.16
CA LEU A 96 -1.75 4.81 11.29
C LEU A 96 -3.20 5.15 10.93
N THR A 97 -3.71 4.64 9.81
CA THR A 97 -5.02 5.02 9.28
C THR A 97 -6.16 4.33 10.01
N ASP A 98 -6.10 3.02 10.11
CA ASP A 98 -7.20 2.19 10.60
C ASP A 98 -7.02 1.91 12.10
N GLY A 99 -5.77 1.73 12.53
CA GLY A 99 -5.45 1.51 13.95
C GLY A 99 -5.52 2.77 14.82
N PHE A 100 -4.97 3.89 14.34
CA PHE A 100 -4.88 5.16 15.08
C PHE A 100 -5.82 6.26 14.55
N GLY A 101 -6.58 6.01 13.48
CA GLY A 101 -7.53 6.98 12.93
C GLY A 101 -6.88 8.18 12.24
N VAL A 102 -5.60 8.09 11.83
CA VAL A 102 -4.90 9.17 11.13
C VAL A 102 -5.40 9.25 9.69
N PRO A 103 -5.94 10.39 9.22
CA PRO A 103 -6.46 10.48 7.86
C PRO A 103 -5.41 10.12 6.78
N LEU A 104 -5.83 9.39 5.75
CA LEU A 104 -4.98 8.94 4.63
C LEU A 104 -4.24 10.10 3.95
N GLU A 105 -4.83 11.30 3.88
CA GLU A 105 -4.15 12.47 3.35
C GLU A 105 -2.95 12.89 4.22
N GLN A 106 -3.09 12.81 5.54
CA GLN A 106 -2.02 13.15 6.48
C GLN A 106 -0.91 12.11 6.43
N SER A 107 -1.25 10.82 6.39
CA SER A 107 -0.30 9.72 6.21
C SER A 107 0.46 9.86 4.89
N THR A 108 -0.24 10.17 3.80
CA THR A 108 0.36 10.42 2.47
C THR A 108 1.35 11.59 2.50
N ILE A 109 0.98 12.72 3.11
CA ILE A 109 1.87 13.89 3.25
C ILE A 109 3.09 13.54 4.10
N ALA A 110 2.89 12.86 5.24
CA ALA A 110 3.96 12.48 6.14
C ALA A 110 4.97 11.55 5.46
N PHE A 111 4.52 10.49 4.80
CA PHE A 111 5.40 9.57 4.08
C PHE A 111 6.07 10.25 2.87
N SER A 112 5.40 11.19 2.20
CA SER A 112 6.01 11.98 1.13
C SER A 112 7.18 12.84 1.65
N ILE A 113 7.00 13.49 2.80
CA ILE A 113 8.06 14.27 3.45
C ILE A 113 9.22 13.36 3.89
N LEU A 114 8.93 12.21 4.49
CA LEU A 114 9.95 11.26 4.93
C LEU A 114 10.74 10.67 3.76
N LEU A 115 10.06 10.33 2.66
CA LEU A 115 10.70 9.85 1.44
C LEU A 115 11.58 10.95 0.81
N ALA A 116 11.07 12.18 0.70
CA ALA A 116 11.83 13.31 0.18
C ALA A 116 13.06 13.62 1.04
N ALA A 117 12.90 13.63 2.37
CA ALA A 117 14.01 13.80 3.31
C ALA A 117 15.05 12.70 3.16
N THR A 118 14.63 11.45 2.97
CA THR A 118 15.54 10.31 2.75
C THR A 118 16.35 10.49 1.47
N PHE A 119 15.73 10.88 0.35
CA PHE A 119 16.44 11.19 -0.89
C PHE A 119 17.41 12.36 -0.73
N LEU A 120 17.00 13.44 -0.06
CA LEU A 120 17.83 14.62 0.17
C LEU A 120 19.05 14.30 1.03
N LEU A 121 18.86 13.57 2.14
CA LEU A 121 19.94 13.15 3.03
C LEU A 121 20.90 12.17 2.34
N TRP A 122 20.36 11.23 1.55
CA TRP A 122 21.17 10.32 0.75
C TRP A 122 22.01 11.09 -0.27
N PHE A 123 21.39 11.99 -1.03
CA PHE A 123 22.10 12.82 -2.02
C PHE A 123 23.10 13.76 -1.35
N ALA A 124 22.78 14.35 -0.21
CA ALA A 124 23.70 15.22 0.54
C ALA A 124 24.95 14.46 0.98
N SER A 125 24.78 13.21 1.45
CA SER A 125 25.85 12.35 1.94
C SER A 125 26.70 11.72 0.84
N GLU A 126 26.06 11.14 -0.19
CA GLU A 126 26.73 10.26 -1.16
C GLU A 126 26.88 10.90 -2.55
N LYS A 127 26.22 12.05 -2.78
CA LYS A 127 26.18 12.80 -4.07
C LYS A 127 25.70 11.96 -5.26
N THR A 128 25.07 10.82 -4.99
CA THR A 128 24.46 9.93 -5.98
C THR A 128 23.27 9.21 -5.38
N LEU A 129 22.24 8.98 -6.21
CA LEU A 129 21.07 8.14 -5.90
C LEU A 129 21.08 6.85 -6.72
N SER A 130 22.24 6.48 -7.27
CA SER A 130 22.38 5.31 -8.14
C SER A 130 22.36 4.01 -7.36
N ILE A 131 21.39 3.16 -7.68
CA ILE A 131 21.26 1.79 -7.16
C ILE A 131 22.43 0.87 -7.56
N HIS A 132 23.16 1.20 -8.64
CA HIS A 132 24.28 0.39 -9.13
C HIS A 132 25.54 0.53 -8.27
N SER A 133 25.50 1.39 -7.25
CA SER A 133 26.65 1.80 -6.44
C SER A 133 26.47 1.53 -4.94
N ILE A 134 25.66 0.52 -4.59
CA ILE A 134 25.39 0.13 -3.20
C ILE A 134 26.46 -0.86 -2.75
N TYR A 135 27.62 -0.33 -2.35
CA TYR A 135 28.76 -1.10 -1.86
C TYR A 135 29.14 -0.77 -0.40
N THR A 136 28.53 0.23 0.23
CA THR A 136 28.74 0.59 1.64
C THR A 136 27.47 0.34 2.46
N ALA A 137 27.65 0.01 3.74
CA ALA A 137 26.52 -0.14 4.68
C ALA A 137 25.67 1.14 4.76
N LYS A 138 26.30 2.31 4.63
CA LYS A 138 25.60 3.60 4.63
C LYS A 138 24.66 3.75 3.42
N ARG A 139 25.12 3.41 2.21
CA ARG A 139 24.29 3.42 1.00
C ARG A 139 23.19 2.38 1.05
N GLU A 140 23.49 1.20 1.59
CA GLU A 140 22.52 0.14 1.79
C GLU A 140 21.41 0.56 2.77
N ALA A 141 21.74 1.29 3.84
CA ALA A 141 20.76 1.85 4.76
C ALA A 141 19.84 2.88 4.09
N PHE A 142 20.39 3.84 3.32
CA PHE A 142 19.56 4.78 2.57
C PHE A 142 18.67 4.07 1.55
N TYR A 143 19.19 3.04 0.88
CA TYR A 143 18.43 2.25 -0.07
C TYR A 143 17.21 1.58 0.58
N TRP A 144 17.43 0.81 1.66
CA TRP A 144 16.33 0.13 2.35
C TRP A 144 15.36 1.10 3.02
N LEU A 145 15.84 2.23 3.55
CA LEU A 145 14.98 3.27 4.10
C LEU A 145 14.11 3.93 3.02
N THR A 146 14.69 4.21 1.85
CA THR A 146 13.95 4.74 0.69
C THR A 146 12.87 3.74 0.27
N ILE A 147 13.20 2.46 0.24
CA ILE A 147 12.24 1.40 -0.08
C ILE A 147 11.11 1.36 0.96
N LEU A 148 11.43 1.38 2.26
CA LEU A 148 10.42 1.36 3.33
C LEU A 148 9.39 2.49 3.16
N PHE A 149 9.85 3.74 3.02
CA PHE A 149 8.94 4.88 2.85
C PHE A 149 8.22 4.88 1.51
N THR A 150 8.83 4.29 0.47
CA THR A 150 8.13 4.08 -0.81
C THR A 150 6.98 3.09 -0.65
N PHE A 151 7.16 2.03 0.12
CA PHE A 151 6.11 1.05 0.38
C PHE A 151 4.96 1.66 1.18
N ALA A 152 5.26 2.35 2.28
CA ALA A 152 4.24 3.01 3.10
C ALA A 152 3.52 4.13 2.34
N LEU A 153 4.26 5.00 1.63
CA LEU A 153 3.66 6.04 0.79
C LEU A 153 2.75 5.44 -0.29
N GLY A 154 3.19 4.35 -0.92
CA GLY A 154 2.44 3.76 -2.02
C GLY A 154 1.17 3.05 -1.58
N THR A 155 1.11 2.51 -0.35
CA THR A 155 -0.15 2.05 0.27
C THR A 155 -1.06 3.26 0.49
N ALA A 156 -0.59 4.27 1.24
CA ALA A 156 -1.39 5.46 1.57
C ALA A 156 -1.96 6.18 0.34
N VAL A 157 -1.17 6.32 -0.74
CA VAL A 157 -1.61 6.92 -2.00
C VAL A 157 -2.56 5.99 -2.76
N GLY A 158 -2.34 4.68 -2.71
CA GLY A 158 -3.22 3.68 -3.29
C GLY A 158 -4.63 3.84 -2.73
N ASP A 159 -4.77 3.70 -1.41
CA ASP A 159 -6.04 3.69 -0.69
C ASP A 159 -6.73 5.05 -0.75
N LEU A 160 -5.95 6.14 -0.68
CA LEU A 160 -6.46 7.49 -0.89
C LEU A 160 -7.17 7.63 -2.24
N TYR A 161 -6.61 7.06 -3.32
CA TYR A 161 -7.22 7.14 -4.64
C TYR A 161 -8.33 6.10 -4.84
N SER A 162 -8.11 4.83 -4.47
CA SER A 162 -9.09 3.78 -4.69
C SER A 162 -10.34 3.94 -3.81
N GLU A 163 -10.16 4.24 -2.53
CA GLU A 163 -11.23 4.20 -1.54
C GLU A 163 -11.75 5.61 -1.25
N GLN A 164 -10.87 6.52 -0.80
CA GLN A 164 -11.30 7.83 -0.34
C GLN A 164 -11.78 8.74 -1.48
N LEU A 165 -11.13 8.70 -2.65
CA LEU A 165 -11.57 9.43 -3.85
C LEU A 165 -12.58 8.63 -4.69
N GLY A 166 -12.88 7.38 -4.33
CA GLY A 166 -13.86 6.54 -5.02
C GLY A 166 -13.49 6.18 -6.46
N VAL A 167 -12.21 6.21 -6.83
CA VAL A 167 -11.75 5.79 -8.17
C VAL A 167 -11.94 4.28 -8.37
N GLY A 168 -11.94 3.52 -7.28
CA GLY A 168 -11.94 2.06 -7.26
C GLY A 168 -10.58 1.46 -7.61
N TYR A 169 -10.34 0.24 -7.13
CA TYR A 169 -9.04 -0.43 -7.24
C TYR A 169 -8.56 -0.60 -8.69
N LEU A 170 -9.43 -1.05 -9.60
CA LEU A 170 -9.08 -1.21 -11.02
C LEU A 170 -8.76 0.14 -11.69
N GLY A 171 -9.53 1.19 -11.36
CA GLY A 171 -9.34 2.53 -11.91
C GLY A 171 -7.99 3.11 -11.49
N THR A 172 -7.66 3.02 -10.19
CA THR A 172 -6.35 3.43 -9.66
C THR A 172 -5.22 2.65 -10.32
N GLY A 173 -5.35 1.33 -10.47
CA GLY A 173 -4.36 0.50 -11.17
C GLY A 173 -4.11 0.94 -12.63
N ILE A 174 -5.17 1.25 -13.40
CA ILE A 174 -5.04 1.74 -14.78
C ILE A 174 -4.34 3.10 -14.81
N ILE A 175 -4.70 4.04 -13.93
CA ILE A 175 -4.07 5.36 -13.86
C ILE A 175 -2.57 5.21 -13.63
N VAL A 176 -2.17 4.37 -12.66
CA VAL A 176 -0.76 4.14 -12.35
C VAL A 176 -0.03 3.50 -13.54
N ILE A 177 -0.62 2.54 -14.25
CA ILE A 177 -0.04 1.94 -15.46
C ILE A 177 0.18 2.99 -16.55
N VAL A 178 -0.78 3.90 -16.77
CA VAL A 178 -0.67 4.98 -17.76
C VAL A 178 0.49 5.91 -17.38
N ILE A 179 0.62 6.28 -16.10
CA ILE A 179 1.74 7.11 -15.64
C ILE A 179 3.08 6.39 -15.87
N ILE A 180 3.17 5.10 -15.54
CA ILE A 180 4.38 4.29 -15.79
C ILE A 180 4.72 4.27 -17.30
N ALA A 181 3.72 4.11 -18.17
CA ALA A 181 3.91 4.15 -19.62
C ALA A 181 4.43 5.52 -20.09
N CYS A 182 3.89 6.62 -19.57
CA CYS A 182 4.37 7.98 -19.83
C CYS A 182 5.83 8.17 -19.39
N VAL A 183 6.22 7.63 -18.24
CA VAL A 183 7.61 7.68 -17.75
C VAL A 183 8.54 6.85 -18.66
N PHE A 184 8.08 5.69 -19.13
CA PHE A 184 8.82 4.88 -20.10
C PHE A 184 9.05 5.63 -21.42
N LEU A 185 8.02 6.33 -21.94
CA LEU A 185 8.14 7.21 -23.09
C LEU A 185 9.11 8.36 -22.84
N ALA A 186 9.03 9.01 -21.67
CA ALA A 186 9.96 10.08 -21.29
C ALA A 186 11.41 9.57 -21.19
N TRP A 187 11.62 8.35 -20.69
CA TRP A 187 12.93 7.69 -20.70
C TRP A 187 13.47 7.46 -22.12
N LYS A 188 12.62 7.01 -23.06
CA LYS A 188 12.99 6.94 -24.49
C LYS A 188 13.35 8.32 -25.06
N LEU A 189 12.78 9.39 -24.53
CA LEU A 189 13.07 10.79 -24.88
C LEU A 189 14.25 11.39 -24.08
N LYS A 190 15.14 10.57 -23.51
CA LYS A 190 16.37 10.97 -22.78
C LYS A 190 16.15 11.52 -21.35
N LEU A 191 15.08 11.11 -20.66
CA LEU A 191 14.98 11.30 -19.21
C LEU A 191 16.10 10.51 -18.50
N ASN A 192 16.69 11.10 -17.45
CA ASN A 192 17.75 10.45 -16.68
C ASN A 192 17.31 9.07 -16.14
N GLU A 193 18.19 8.07 -16.26
CA GLU A 193 17.89 6.67 -15.96
C GLU A 193 17.58 6.43 -14.47
N ILE A 194 18.32 7.09 -13.58
CA ILE A 194 18.15 6.95 -12.13
C ILE A 194 16.80 7.56 -11.71
N LEU A 195 16.48 8.73 -12.25
CA LEU A 195 15.20 9.39 -11.98
C LEU A 195 14.02 8.56 -12.52
N ALA A 196 14.10 8.08 -13.77
CA ALA A 196 13.06 7.24 -14.36
C ALA A 196 12.85 5.95 -13.54
N PHE A 197 13.95 5.34 -13.09
CA PHE A 197 13.91 4.16 -12.22
C PHE A 197 13.15 4.45 -10.92
N TRP A 198 13.50 5.51 -10.18
CA TRP A 198 12.85 5.79 -8.89
C TRP A 198 11.36 6.13 -9.05
N ILE A 199 10.97 6.84 -10.10
CA ILE A 199 9.55 7.12 -10.36
C ILE A 199 8.78 5.82 -10.59
N VAL A 200 9.25 4.97 -11.51
CA VAL A 200 8.57 3.69 -11.79
C VAL A 200 8.58 2.82 -10.54
N TYR A 201 9.70 2.77 -9.80
CA TYR A 201 9.81 2.01 -8.57
C TYR A 201 8.78 2.46 -7.53
N ILE A 202 8.60 3.77 -7.34
CA ILE A 202 7.59 4.32 -6.43
C ILE A 202 6.18 3.94 -6.89
N LEU A 203 5.89 4.11 -8.18
CA LEU A 203 4.58 3.81 -8.76
C LEU A 203 4.22 2.31 -8.78
N THR A 204 5.21 1.40 -8.77
CA THR A 204 4.91 -0.03 -8.69
C THR A 204 4.23 -0.46 -7.39
N ARG A 205 4.32 0.37 -6.33
CA ARG A 205 3.64 0.08 -5.06
C ARG A 205 2.13 0.31 -5.13
N PRO A 206 1.61 1.52 -5.41
CA PRO A 206 0.16 1.72 -5.53
C PRO A 206 -0.44 0.82 -6.60
N LEU A 207 0.29 0.52 -7.68
CA LEU A 207 -0.14 -0.50 -8.66
C LEU A 207 -0.35 -1.89 -8.02
N GLY A 208 0.59 -2.32 -7.17
CA GLY A 208 0.52 -3.62 -6.52
C GLY A 208 -0.57 -3.69 -5.46
N ALA A 209 -0.70 -2.65 -4.63
CA ALA A 209 -1.77 -2.55 -3.64
C ALA A 209 -3.14 -2.62 -4.32
N SER A 210 -3.41 -1.72 -5.27
CA SER A 210 -4.67 -1.72 -6.02
C SER A 210 -4.95 -3.03 -6.77
N LEU A 211 -3.92 -3.72 -7.29
CA LEU A 211 -4.12 -5.05 -7.89
C LEU A 211 -4.43 -6.11 -6.84
N GLY A 212 -3.77 -6.04 -5.69
CA GLY A 212 -4.00 -6.92 -4.54
C GLY A 212 -5.43 -6.81 -4.07
N ASP A 213 -5.87 -5.58 -3.77
CA ASP A 213 -7.22 -5.27 -3.30
C ASP A 213 -8.27 -5.62 -4.33
N TYR A 214 -8.03 -5.28 -5.60
CA TYR A 214 -8.95 -5.67 -6.67
C TYR A 214 -9.15 -7.19 -6.75
N LEU A 215 -8.14 -7.99 -6.42
CA LEU A 215 -8.24 -9.45 -6.43
C LEU A 215 -8.82 -10.00 -5.12
N SER A 216 -8.38 -9.48 -3.97
CA SER A 216 -8.73 -9.98 -2.63
C SER A 216 -10.11 -9.51 -2.17
N GLN A 217 -10.43 -8.22 -2.34
CA GLN A 217 -11.60 -7.58 -1.76
C GLN A 217 -12.90 -8.09 -2.38
N SER A 218 -13.98 -7.93 -1.63
CA SER A 218 -15.33 -8.34 -2.03
C SER A 218 -15.81 -7.60 -3.29
N LYS A 219 -16.79 -8.19 -3.98
CA LYS A 219 -17.42 -7.54 -5.15
C LYS A 219 -18.15 -6.25 -4.78
N THR A 220 -18.59 -6.12 -3.53
CA THR A 220 -19.25 -4.92 -2.99
C THR A 220 -18.27 -3.77 -2.84
N ASN A 221 -17.00 -4.06 -2.54
CA ASN A 221 -15.93 -3.04 -2.42
C ASN A 221 -15.23 -2.79 -3.76
N GLY A 222 -15.76 -3.33 -4.87
CA GLY A 222 -15.19 -3.16 -6.21
C GLY A 222 -14.07 -4.16 -6.55
N GLY A 223 -13.88 -5.21 -5.75
CA GLY A 223 -12.93 -6.30 -6.00
C GLY A 223 -13.56 -7.54 -6.67
N LEU A 224 -12.76 -8.59 -6.85
CA LEU A 224 -13.15 -9.84 -7.52
C LEU A 224 -13.60 -10.94 -6.55
N ALA A 225 -13.50 -10.70 -5.24
CA ALA A 225 -13.84 -11.61 -4.16
C ALA A 225 -13.09 -12.96 -4.21
N LEU A 226 -11.82 -12.97 -4.63
CA LEU A 226 -10.98 -14.18 -4.53
C LEU A 226 -10.56 -14.42 -3.06
N GLY A 227 -10.58 -13.38 -2.23
CA GLY A 227 -10.15 -13.42 -0.84
C GLY A 227 -8.63 -13.32 -0.70
N ALA A 228 -8.17 -12.64 0.35
CA ALA A 228 -6.76 -12.39 0.63
C ALA A 228 -5.93 -13.68 0.72
N THR A 229 -6.50 -14.77 1.25
CA THR A 229 -5.84 -16.09 1.35
C THR A 229 -5.46 -16.66 -0.01
N ILE A 230 -6.41 -16.75 -0.94
CA ILE A 230 -6.19 -17.40 -2.24
C ILE A 230 -5.26 -16.53 -3.08
N THR A 231 -5.48 -15.22 -3.08
CA THR A 231 -4.63 -14.27 -3.80
C THR A 231 -3.18 -14.33 -3.30
N SER A 232 -2.96 -14.32 -1.97
CA SER A 232 -1.62 -14.43 -1.38
C SER A 232 -0.91 -15.73 -1.78
N VAL A 233 -1.60 -16.88 -1.72
CA VAL A 233 -1.00 -18.18 -2.07
C VAL A 233 -0.59 -18.21 -3.55
N ILE A 234 -1.45 -17.75 -4.46
CA ILE A 234 -1.15 -17.72 -5.90
C ILE A 234 0.11 -16.90 -6.17
N PHE A 235 0.18 -15.70 -5.61
CA PHE A 235 1.32 -14.81 -5.85
C PHE A 235 2.59 -15.29 -5.15
N LEU A 236 2.51 -15.85 -3.94
CA LEU A 236 3.67 -16.44 -3.26
C LEU A 236 4.26 -17.62 -4.05
N ILE A 237 3.41 -18.48 -4.63
CA ILE A 237 3.84 -19.57 -5.51
C ILE A 237 4.51 -18.99 -6.77
N ALA A 238 3.93 -17.95 -7.37
CA ALA A 238 4.50 -17.30 -8.55
C ALA A 238 5.88 -16.68 -8.25
N ILE A 239 6.02 -15.97 -7.11
CA ILE A 239 7.29 -15.40 -6.66
C ILE A 239 8.31 -16.52 -6.45
N LEU A 240 7.94 -17.59 -5.73
CA LEU A 240 8.84 -18.72 -5.48
C LEU A 240 9.29 -19.37 -6.79
N ALA A 241 8.38 -19.57 -7.74
CA ALA A 241 8.70 -20.14 -9.05
C ALA A 241 9.70 -19.27 -9.82
N ILE A 242 9.52 -17.94 -9.83
CA ILE A 242 10.45 -17.03 -10.52
C ILE A 242 11.79 -16.97 -9.77
N ILE A 243 11.80 -16.95 -8.44
CA ILE A 243 13.05 -16.96 -7.65
C ILE A 243 13.84 -18.24 -7.91
N VAL A 244 13.18 -19.41 -7.91
CA VAL A 244 13.82 -20.70 -8.23
C VAL A 244 14.32 -20.68 -9.67
N PHE A 245 13.52 -20.21 -10.62
CA PHE A 245 13.92 -20.07 -12.01
C PHE A 245 15.16 -19.16 -12.16
N LEU A 246 15.22 -18.02 -11.49
CA LEU A 246 16.38 -17.12 -11.51
C LEU A 246 17.59 -17.73 -10.82
N ALA A 247 17.41 -18.42 -9.69
CA ALA A 247 18.49 -19.10 -8.98
C ALA A 247 19.15 -20.19 -9.84
N VAL A 248 18.36 -20.90 -10.65
CA VAL A 248 18.84 -21.94 -11.58
C VAL A 248 19.42 -21.32 -12.86
N SER A 249 18.69 -20.40 -13.49
CA SER A 249 19.06 -19.81 -14.78
C SER A 249 20.18 -18.78 -14.69
N LYS A 250 20.40 -18.18 -13.51
CA LYS A 250 21.36 -17.11 -13.25
C LYS A 250 21.23 -15.93 -14.22
N LEU A 251 20.07 -15.74 -14.84
CA LEU A 251 19.84 -14.70 -15.85
C LEU A 251 19.94 -13.29 -15.27
N ASP A 252 19.68 -13.15 -13.98
CA ASP A 252 19.92 -11.97 -13.15
C ASP A 252 21.42 -11.68 -12.94
N LEU A 253 22.30 -12.66 -13.17
CA LEU A 253 23.76 -12.55 -13.11
C LEU A 253 24.43 -12.47 -14.50
N ILE A 254 23.84 -13.09 -15.54
CA ILE A 254 24.49 -13.39 -16.84
C ILE A 254 24.35 -12.28 -17.90
N SER A 255 23.44 -11.31 -17.77
CA SER A 255 23.34 -10.17 -18.71
C SER A 255 24.58 -9.24 -18.76
N LYS A 256 25.64 -9.61 -18.03
CA LYS A 256 26.89 -8.89 -17.82
C LYS A 256 27.93 -9.02 -18.95
N GLU A 257 27.79 -9.96 -19.89
CA GLU A 257 28.80 -10.15 -20.95
C GLU A 257 28.59 -9.26 -22.18
N LYS A 258 27.37 -8.74 -22.39
CA LYS A 258 27.03 -7.95 -23.60
C LYS A 258 27.03 -6.42 -23.39
N ALA A 259 27.16 -5.94 -22.16
CA ALA A 259 27.29 -4.51 -21.91
C ALA A 259 28.74 -4.08 -22.15
N THR A 260 29.03 -3.63 -23.38
CA THR A 260 30.21 -2.78 -23.64
C THR A 260 30.22 -1.67 -22.58
N PRO A 261 31.38 -1.33 -21.98
CA PRO A 261 31.45 -0.23 -21.04
C PRO A 261 31.11 1.06 -21.79
N THR A 262 29.83 1.41 -21.84
CA THR A 262 29.39 2.75 -22.16
C THR A 262 29.95 3.60 -21.06
N ILE A 263 31.02 4.33 -21.39
CA ILE A 263 31.45 5.49 -20.62
C ILE A 263 30.19 6.32 -20.44
N GLU A 264 29.59 6.29 -19.25
CA GLU A 264 28.44 7.14 -18.95
C GLU A 264 28.89 8.56 -19.27
N PRO A 265 28.26 9.24 -20.25
CA PRO A 265 28.59 10.63 -20.51
C PRO A 265 28.32 11.33 -19.18
N LYS A 266 29.35 11.99 -18.64
CA LYS A 266 29.31 12.78 -17.40
C LYS A 266 28.05 13.64 -17.46
N ASP A 267 26.96 13.14 -16.88
CA ASP A 267 25.63 13.65 -17.21
C ASP A 267 25.63 15.09 -16.74
N ASN A 268 25.31 16.03 -17.63
CA ASN A 268 25.45 17.45 -17.33
C ASN A 268 24.61 17.71 -16.09
N THR A 269 25.26 17.98 -14.96
CA THR A 269 24.60 18.06 -13.64
C THR A 269 23.44 19.04 -13.70
N LYS A 270 23.56 20.12 -14.51
CA LYS A 270 22.47 21.05 -14.78
C LYS A 270 21.26 20.38 -15.43
N ARG A 271 21.46 19.55 -16.47
CA ARG A 271 20.39 18.80 -17.15
C ARG A 271 19.65 17.87 -16.18
N VAL A 272 20.38 17.15 -15.32
CA VAL A 272 19.78 16.26 -14.32
C VAL A 272 18.95 17.06 -13.33
N TRP A 273 19.48 18.16 -12.78
CA TRP A 273 18.73 19.03 -11.87
C TRP A 273 17.49 19.65 -12.53
N THR A 274 17.60 20.10 -13.78
CA THR A 274 16.44 20.63 -14.53
C THR A 274 15.39 19.56 -14.73
N GLN A 275 15.77 18.32 -15.10
CA GLN A 275 14.84 17.20 -15.23
C GLN A 275 14.18 16.86 -13.90
N THR A 276 14.95 16.78 -12.80
CA THR A 276 14.43 16.50 -11.46
C THR A 276 13.43 17.55 -11.01
N ILE A 277 13.76 18.84 -11.14
CA ILE A 277 12.86 19.94 -10.76
C ILE A 277 11.59 19.92 -11.62
N SER A 278 11.74 19.72 -12.94
CA SER A 278 10.59 19.66 -13.86
C SER A 278 9.66 18.51 -13.50
N VAL A 279 10.21 17.34 -13.21
CA VAL A 279 9.45 16.16 -12.78
C VAL A 279 8.74 16.41 -11.46
N ILE A 280 9.43 16.97 -10.45
CA ILE A 280 8.80 17.29 -9.17
C ILE A 280 7.65 18.27 -9.37
N ILE A 281 7.83 19.32 -10.18
CA ILE A 281 6.77 20.28 -10.48
C ILE A 281 5.60 19.59 -11.17
N VAL A 282 5.86 18.75 -12.18
CA VAL A 282 4.81 18.00 -12.87
C VAL A 282 4.06 17.08 -11.91
N PHE A 283 4.76 16.33 -11.05
CA PHE A 283 4.12 15.45 -10.06
C PHE A 283 3.33 16.22 -9.00
N LEU A 284 3.81 17.37 -8.54
CA LEU A 284 3.07 18.22 -7.61
C LEU A 284 1.84 18.83 -8.29
N VAL A 285 1.97 19.37 -9.50
CA VAL A 285 0.85 19.99 -10.23
C VAL A 285 -0.18 18.95 -10.64
N VAL A 286 0.23 17.82 -11.20
CA VAL A 286 -0.67 16.75 -11.64
C VAL A 286 -1.24 16.00 -10.43
N GLY A 287 -0.44 15.74 -9.40
CA GLY A 287 -0.89 15.05 -8.18
C GLY A 287 -1.86 15.89 -7.36
N ILE A 288 -1.48 17.13 -7.01
CA ILE A 288 -2.35 18.04 -6.25
C ILE A 288 -3.53 18.50 -7.12
N GLY A 289 -3.27 18.89 -8.37
CA GLY A 289 -4.32 19.33 -9.29
C GLY A 289 -5.31 18.21 -9.62
N GLY A 290 -4.83 16.98 -9.84
CA GLY A 290 -5.66 15.80 -10.04
C GLY A 290 -6.49 15.47 -8.80
N TYR A 291 -5.89 15.50 -7.61
CA TYR A 291 -6.58 15.32 -6.34
C TYR A 291 -7.70 16.35 -6.14
N ILE A 292 -7.38 17.65 -6.29
CA ILE A 292 -8.36 18.73 -6.12
C ILE A 292 -9.48 18.61 -7.16
N TRP A 293 -9.12 18.38 -8.43
CA TRP A 293 -10.08 18.26 -9.52
C TRP A 293 -11.04 17.09 -9.29
N TRP A 294 -10.52 15.93 -8.88
CA TRP A 294 -11.33 14.75 -8.62
C TRP A 294 -12.26 14.94 -7.41
N ASN A 295 -11.69 15.47 -6.31
CA ASN A 295 -12.43 15.74 -5.08
C ASN A 295 -13.56 16.78 -5.27
N GLN A 296 -13.40 17.73 -6.22
CA GLN A 296 -14.41 18.75 -6.52
C GLN A 296 -15.46 18.32 -7.55
N ASN A 297 -15.06 17.56 -8.59
CA ASN A 297 -15.92 17.34 -9.76
C ASN A 297 -16.49 15.92 -9.88
N ILE A 298 -15.89 14.93 -9.21
CA ILE A 298 -16.24 13.51 -9.41
C ILE A 298 -16.76 12.86 -8.14
N VAL A 299 -16.18 13.17 -6.97
CA VAL A 299 -16.79 12.77 -5.70
C VAL A 299 -18.13 13.51 -5.59
N PRO A 300 -19.28 12.81 -5.49
CA PRO A 300 -20.58 13.46 -5.44
C PRO A 300 -20.60 14.56 -4.38
N GLU A 301 -21.05 15.76 -4.76
CA GLU A 301 -21.35 16.82 -3.80
C GLU A 301 -22.42 16.27 -2.85
N VAL A 302 -22.02 16.07 -1.60
CA VAL A 302 -22.98 15.93 -0.52
C VAL A 302 -23.47 17.35 -0.25
N ASP A 303 -24.78 17.53 -0.28
CA ASP A 303 -25.45 18.83 -0.18
C ASP A 303 -24.85 19.67 0.95
N SER A 304 -24.19 20.78 0.58
CA SER A 304 -23.36 21.63 1.45
C SER A 304 -24.08 22.30 2.62
N SER A 305 -25.38 22.04 2.79
CA SER A 305 -26.21 22.54 3.89
C SER A 305 -26.25 21.63 5.12
N GLN A 306 -25.85 20.35 5.02
CA GLN A 306 -25.90 19.42 6.15
C GLN A 306 -24.52 19.30 6.82
N THR A 307 -24.42 19.77 8.07
CA THR A 307 -23.21 19.64 8.91
C THR A 307 -23.33 18.55 9.96
N THR A 308 -24.45 17.83 10.01
CA THR A 308 -24.73 16.77 10.98
C THR A 308 -25.36 15.56 10.28
N LEU A 309 -25.18 14.37 10.85
CA LEU A 309 -25.74 13.11 10.34
C LEU A 309 -27.25 12.96 10.60
N SER A 310 -27.91 14.03 11.05
CA SER A 310 -29.33 14.06 11.39
C SER A 310 -30.20 13.58 10.23
N GLY A 311 -31.04 12.59 10.50
CA GLY A 311 -31.92 11.93 9.55
C GLY A 311 -31.24 11.00 8.54
N GLN A 312 -29.91 10.90 8.49
CA GLN A 312 -29.18 10.03 7.57
C GLN A 312 -28.98 8.62 8.11
N LEU A 313 -29.24 8.37 9.40
CA LEU A 313 -28.90 7.10 10.07
C LEU A 313 -30.12 6.18 10.31
N ASN A 314 -31.31 6.55 9.82
CA ASN A 314 -32.56 5.83 10.09
C ASN A 314 -32.54 4.37 9.62
N ASP A 315 -31.90 4.11 8.49
CA ASP A 315 -31.82 2.78 7.91
C ASP A 315 -30.93 1.87 8.78
N PHE A 316 -29.76 2.36 9.22
CA PHE A 316 -28.87 1.63 10.14
C PHE A 316 -29.53 1.34 11.49
N ILE A 317 -30.24 2.32 12.06
CA ILE A 317 -31.01 2.14 13.29
C ILE A 317 -32.07 1.03 13.12
N THR A 318 -32.70 0.95 11.95
CA THR A 318 -33.70 -0.07 11.64
C THR A 318 -33.07 -1.46 11.51
N ILE A 319 -31.91 -1.55 10.86
CA ILE A 319 -31.17 -2.80 10.71
C ILE A 319 -30.71 -3.31 12.09
N GLU A 320 -30.07 -2.46 12.90
CA GLU A 320 -29.59 -2.83 14.24
C GLU A 320 -30.71 -3.25 15.20
N LYS A 321 -31.85 -2.56 15.19
CA LYS A 321 -33.05 -3.02 15.92
C LYS A 321 -33.48 -4.42 15.46
N GLY A 322 -33.44 -4.65 14.15
CA GLY A 322 -33.69 -5.97 13.57
C GLY A 322 -32.70 -7.03 14.04
N ILE A 323 -31.42 -6.71 14.20
CA ILE A 323 -30.41 -7.62 14.77
C ILE A 323 -30.78 -7.91 16.24
N LEU A 324 -31.06 -6.89 17.03
CA LEU A 324 -31.41 -7.01 18.45
C LEU A 324 -32.64 -7.90 18.66
N ASP A 325 -33.70 -7.71 17.86
CA ASP A 325 -34.91 -8.51 17.93
C ASP A 325 -34.64 -10.00 17.62
N ASN A 326 -33.79 -10.27 16.64
CA ASN A 326 -33.41 -11.65 16.32
C ASN A 326 -32.54 -12.29 17.42
N ILE A 327 -31.63 -11.53 18.05
CA ILE A 327 -30.87 -12.00 19.21
C ILE A 327 -31.79 -12.28 20.40
N ASN A 328 -32.79 -11.43 20.65
CA ASN A 328 -33.81 -11.66 21.68
C ASN A 328 -34.69 -12.88 21.38
N GLY A 329 -35.03 -13.10 20.11
CA GLY A 329 -35.79 -14.26 19.64
C GLY A 329 -34.98 -15.54 19.46
N ASN A 330 -33.69 -15.55 19.85
CA ASN A 330 -32.76 -16.67 19.69
C ASN A 330 -32.54 -17.12 18.22
N ASN A 331 -32.79 -16.23 17.25
CA ASN A 331 -32.62 -16.45 15.82
C ASN A 331 -31.26 -15.96 15.33
N VAL A 332 -30.19 -16.58 15.84
CA VAL A 332 -28.79 -16.13 15.63
C VAL A 332 -28.39 -16.14 14.14
N SER A 333 -28.91 -17.09 13.34
CA SER A 333 -28.60 -17.14 11.91
C SER A 333 -29.11 -15.91 11.14
N THR A 334 -30.33 -15.45 11.46
CA THR A 334 -30.92 -14.27 10.85
C THR A 334 -30.26 -13.00 11.34
N ALA A 335 -29.87 -12.94 12.63
CA ALA A 335 -29.10 -11.84 13.18
C ALA A 335 -27.75 -11.65 12.45
N LYS A 336 -27.07 -12.75 12.10
CA LYS A 336 -25.84 -12.71 11.30
C LYS A 336 -26.07 -12.15 9.91
N SER A 337 -27.09 -12.65 9.20
CA SER A 337 -27.44 -12.12 7.89
C SER A 337 -27.75 -10.61 7.94
N LYS A 338 -28.43 -10.13 8.98
CA LYS A 338 -28.69 -8.70 9.14
C LYS A 338 -27.44 -7.89 9.52
N ALA A 339 -26.48 -8.51 10.21
CA ALA A 339 -25.17 -7.89 10.42
C ALA A 339 -24.38 -7.81 9.09
N ASP A 340 -24.57 -8.77 8.19
CA ASP A 340 -24.06 -8.72 6.80
C ASP A 340 -24.68 -7.56 6.01
N ASP A 341 -25.99 -7.36 6.14
CA ASP A 341 -26.67 -6.21 5.55
C ASP A 341 -26.20 -4.87 6.16
N LEU A 342 -25.98 -4.83 7.48
CA LEU A 342 -25.52 -3.62 8.20
C LEU A 342 -24.15 -3.15 7.70
N GLU A 343 -23.16 -4.05 7.65
CA GLU A 343 -21.82 -3.74 7.13
C GLU A 343 -21.92 -3.27 5.68
N HIS A 344 -22.68 -3.98 4.86
CA HIS A 344 -22.83 -3.63 3.46
C HIS A 344 -23.35 -2.20 3.29
N ASP A 345 -24.47 -1.87 3.94
CA ASP A 345 -25.06 -0.55 3.80
C ASP A 345 -24.18 0.55 4.43
N TRP A 346 -23.46 0.23 5.52
CA TRP A 346 -22.58 1.18 6.18
C TRP A 346 -21.39 1.56 5.29
N ASP A 347 -20.70 0.56 4.74
CA ASP A 347 -19.54 0.75 3.83
C ASP A 347 -19.92 1.55 2.57
N GLN A 348 -21.09 1.26 1.98
CA GLN A 348 -21.56 1.98 0.80
C GLN A 348 -21.82 3.47 1.08
N ASN A 349 -22.19 3.80 2.32
CA ASN A 349 -22.49 5.16 2.73
C ASN A 349 -21.31 5.86 3.42
N GLU A 350 -20.23 5.14 3.77
CA GLU A 350 -19.07 5.69 4.46
C GLU A 350 -18.53 6.96 3.79
N PRO A 351 -18.22 7.00 2.48
CA PRO A 351 -17.62 8.18 1.86
C PRO A 351 -18.51 9.42 1.99
N LYS A 352 -19.84 9.21 1.99
CA LYS A 352 -20.85 10.26 2.13
C LYS A 352 -20.96 10.71 3.58
N LEU A 353 -21.19 9.79 4.52
CA LEU A 353 -21.43 10.11 5.93
C LEU A 353 -20.17 10.71 6.59
N ARG A 354 -19.00 10.15 6.32
CA ARG A 354 -17.70 10.64 6.81
C ARG A 354 -17.38 12.06 6.35
N LYS A 355 -17.95 12.49 5.21
CA LYS A 355 -17.80 13.85 4.68
C LYS A 355 -18.73 14.86 5.35
N ILE A 356 -19.91 14.42 5.82
CA ILE A 356 -20.89 15.26 6.53
C ILE A 356 -20.38 15.62 7.92
N ASP A 357 -20.07 14.61 8.73
CA ASP A 357 -19.52 14.78 10.09
C ASP A 357 -18.52 13.67 10.38
N ARG A 358 -17.24 13.93 10.08
CA ARG A 358 -16.16 12.95 10.24
C ARG A 358 -16.02 12.45 11.67
N LYS A 359 -16.16 13.35 12.66
CA LYS A 359 -15.92 13.01 14.06
C LYS A 359 -17.01 12.05 14.54
N THR A 360 -18.26 12.43 14.31
CA THR A 360 -19.40 11.60 14.72
C THR A 360 -19.47 10.31 13.90
N TRP A 361 -19.07 10.34 12.63
CA TRP A 361 -18.92 9.13 11.83
C TRP A 361 -17.93 8.14 12.47
N THR A 362 -16.72 8.58 12.86
CA THR A 362 -15.72 7.70 13.50
C THR A 362 -16.22 7.10 14.81
N ASP A 363 -16.97 7.88 15.61
CA ASP A 363 -17.55 7.39 16.85
C ASP A 363 -18.62 6.31 16.60
N ILE A 364 -19.43 6.44 15.54
CA ILE A 364 -20.44 5.45 15.13
C ILE A 364 -19.79 4.20 14.51
N ASP A 365 -18.80 4.41 13.65
CA ASP A 365 -18.06 3.36 12.94
C ASP A 365 -17.47 2.35 13.93
N GLY A 366 -16.79 2.84 14.97
CA GLY A 366 -16.26 2.00 16.03
C GLY A 366 -17.33 1.20 16.79
N THR A 367 -18.55 1.73 16.97
CA THR A 367 -19.63 0.96 17.62
C THR A 367 -20.24 -0.10 16.70
N ILE A 368 -20.34 0.18 15.40
CA ILE A 368 -20.80 -0.79 14.40
C ILE A 368 -19.79 -1.94 14.30
N ASP A 369 -18.49 -1.66 14.29
CA ASP A 369 -17.43 -2.68 14.33
C ASP A 369 -17.58 -3.63 15.53
N GLU A 370 -17.85 -3.08 16.72
CA GLU A 370 -18.09 -3.90 17.91
C GLU A 370 -19.33 -4.80 17.76
N VAL A 371 -20.40 -4.31 17.12
CA VAL A 371 -21.61 -5.09 16.81
C VAL A 371 -21.29 -6.22 15.84
N LEU A 372 -20.64 -5.91 14.72
CA LEU A 372 -20.25 -6.91 13.70
C LEU A 372 -19.34 -7.97 14.31
N ALA A 373 -18.32 -7.54 15.06
CA ALA A 373 -17.37 -8.42 15.74
C ALA A 373 -18.06 -9.34 16.75
N ALA A 374 -19.07 -8.88 17.49
CA ALA A 374 -19.80 -9.71 18.45
C ALA A 374 -20.76 -10.71 17.77
N VAL A 375 -21.55 -10.23 16.81
CA VAL A 375 -22.65 -11.00 16.20
C VAL A 375 -22.14 -12.06 15.23
N ARG A 376 -21.06 -11.78 14.48
CA ARG A 376 -20.56 -12.68 13.45
C ARG A 376 -19.64 -13.80 13.97
N THR A 377 -19.27 -13.78 15.25
CA THR A 377 -18.46 -14.86 15.84
C THR A 377 -19.09 -16.24 15.62
N LYS A 378 -18.26 -17.30 15.61
CA LYS A 378 -18.74 -18.68 15.39
C LYS A 378 -19.81 -19.10 16.41
N SER A 379 -19.67 -18.64 17.66
CA SER A 379 -20.61 -18.89 18.76
C SER A 379 -20.89 -17.58 19.51
N PRO A 380 -21.88 -16.78 19.07
CA PRO A 380 -22.16 -15.47 19.65
C PRO A 380 -22.65 -15.55 21.09
N ASP A 381 -22.04 -14.76 21.98
CA ASP A 381 -22.56 -14.54 23.33
C ASP A 381 -23.74 -13.57 23.27
N VAL A 382 -24.93 -14.06 23.61
CA VAL A 382 -26.19 -13.31 23.54
C VAL A 382 -26.17 -12.06 24.41
N ASN A 383 -25.57 -12.11 25.60
CA ASN A 383 -25.54 -10.96 26.51
C ASN A 383 -24.56 -9.90 26.00
N LYS A 384 -23.39 -10.35 25.50
CA LYS A 384 -22.43 -9.45 24.86
C LYS A 384 -23.04 -8.77 23.63
N CYS A 385 -23.71 -9.52 22.75
CA CYS A 385 -24.38 -8.99 21.56
C CYS A 385 -25.40 -7.90 21.94
N LYS A 386 -26.26 -8.17 22.93
CA LYS A 386 -27.25 -7.16 23.39
C LYS A 386 -26.58 -5.89 23.89
N SER A 387 -25.50 -6.01 24.67
CA SER A 387 -24.81 -4.85 25.22
C SER A 387 -24.18 -3.97 24.13
N VAL A 388 -23.48 -4.58 23.16
CA VAL A 388 -22.83 -3.80 22.08
C VAL A 388 -23.85 -3.20 21.12
N ILE A 389 -24.92 -3.93 20.79
CA ILE A 389 -26.00 -3.40 19.92
C ILE A 389 -26.72 -2.26 20.61
N GLN A 390 -26.98 -2.34 21.92
CA GLN A 390 -27.63 -1.25 22.64
C GLN A 390 -26.73 0.00 22.69
N ASN A 391 -25.43 -0.18 22.90
CA ASN A 391 -24.47 0.93 22.86
C ASN A 391 -24.43 1.60 21.48
N SER A 392 -24.34 0.81 20.39
CA SER A 392 -24.36 1.32 19.03
C SER A 392 -25.67 2.04 18.70
N LEU A 393 -26.82 1.47 19.07
CA LEU A 393 -28.12 2.13 18.93
C LEU A 393 -28.20 3.46 19.67
N ASP A 394 -27.66 3.55 20.90
CA ASP A 394 -27.69 4.79 21.67
C ASP A 394 -26.85 5.89 20.99
N VAL A 395 -25.68 5.54 20.45
CA VAL A 395 -24.82 6.44 19.68
C VAL A 395 -25.50 6.85 18.36
N LEU A 396 -26.03 5.89 17.59
CA LEU A 396 -26.77 6.16 16.35
C LEU A 396 -27.97 7.08 16.58
N ASN A 397 -28.79 6.82 17.60
CA ASN A 397 -29.97 7.65 17.90
C ASN A 397 -29.60 9.05 18.38
N THR A 398 -28.48 9.20 19.10
CA THR A 398 -28.00 10.52 19.54
C THR A 398 -27.48 11.33 18.37
N SER A 399 -26.73 10.70 17.48
CA SER A 399 -26.13 11.31 16.29
C SER A 399 -27.11 11.59 15.15
N ASN A 400 -28.29 10.95 15.18
CA ASN A 400 -29.35 11.09 14.17
C ASN A 400 -30.40 12.16 14.51
N GLN A 401 -30.27 12.83 15.67
CA GLN A 401 -31.06 14.02 16.05
C GLN A 401 -30.46 15.26 15.39
#